data_AF-A0A535XU30-F1
#
_entry.id   AF-A0A535XU30-F1
#
_cell.length_a   1.000
_cell.length_b   1.000
_cell.length_c   1.000
_cell.angle_alpha   90.00
_cell.angle_beta   90.00
_cell.angle_gamma   90.00
#
_symmetry.space_group_name_H-M   'P 1'
#
loop_
_entity.id
_entity.type
_entity.pdbx_description
1 polymer ?
#
loop_
_entity_poly.entity_id
_entity_poly.type
_entity_poly.pdbx_seq_one_letter_code
_entity_poly.pdbx_strand_id
1 'polypeptide(L)' 'RGIAHVAGEDWTVVSEGGDIPKGGAVRVKRVDSVRLIVEPARGAEGKGAA' A
#
# COMPACT_ATOMS: atom_id res chain seq x y z
N ARG A 1 7.88 -4.74 2.84
CA ARG A 1 7.53 -5.41 1.55
C ARG A 1 6.28 -6.25 1.78
N GLY A 2 5.28 -6.20 0.90
CA GLY A 2 4.03 -6.94 1.04
C GLY A 2 3.32 -7.13 -0.29
N ILE A 3 2.06 -7.55 -0.21
CA ILE A 3 1.14 -7.64 -1.35
C ILE A 3 0.03 -6.63 -1.15
N ALA A 4 -0.31 -5.89 -2.20
CA ALA A 4 -1.48 -5.00 -2.22
C ALA A 4 -2.37 -5.34 -3.40
N HIS A 5 -3.67 -5.29 -3.17
CA HIS A 5 -4.67 -5.45 -4.21
C HIS A 5 -4.93 -4.08 -4.86
N VAL A 6 -4.54 -3.92 -6.13
CA VAL A 6 -4.63 -2.66 -6.88
C VAL A 6 -5.32 -2.93 -8.20
N ALA A 7 -6.40 -2.19 -8.48
CA ALA A 7 -7.17 -2.29 -9.73
C ALA A 7 -7.65 -3.70 -10.09
N GLY A 8 -7.87 -4.58 -9.10
CA GLY A 8 -8.33 -5.95 -9.33
C GLY A 8 -7.20 -6.99 -9.40
N GLU A 9 -5.94 -6.57 -9.27
CA GLU A 9 -4.77 -7.45 -9.35
C GLU A 9 -3.90 -7.38 -8.09
N ASP A 10 -3.21 -8.48 -7.78
CA ASP A 10 -2.26 -8.55 -6.68
C ASP A 10 -0.87 -8.10 -7.12
N TRP A 11 -0.36 -7.05 -6.49
CA TRP A 11 0.94 -6.47 -6.79
C TRP A 11 1.92 -6.67 -5.64
N THR A 12 3.19 -6.95 -6.00
CA THR A 12 4.29 -6.86 -5.03
C THR A 12 4.57 -5.40 -4.73
N VAL A 13 4.53 -5.01 -3.45
CA VAL A 13 4.73 -3.62 -3.03
C VAL A 13 5.85 -3.45 -2.00
N VAL A 14 6.49 -2.29 -2.05
CA VAL A 14 7.47 -1.83 -1.07
C VAL A 14 6.97 -0.50 -0.49
N SER A 15 6.86 -0.43 0.83
CA SER A 15 6.48 0.81 1.50
C SER A 15 7.67 1.76 1.61
N GLU A 16 7.46 3.01 1.22
CA GLU A 16 8.35 4.14 1.42
C GLU A 16 7.66 5.06 2.44
N GLY A 17 8.30 5.30 3.59
CA GLY A 17 7.79 6.24 4.60
C GLY A 17 7.13 5.65 5.85
N GLY A 18 7.11 4.32 6.02
CA GLY A 18 6.66 3.71 7.27
C GLY A 18 6.14 2.27 7.14
N ASP A 19 5.81 1.68 8.28
CA ASP A 19 5.07 0.42 8.33
C ASP A 19 3.60 0.66 7.95
N ILE A 20 3.02 -0.28 7.22
CA ILE A 20 1.61 -0.23 6.81
C ILE A 20 0.98 -1.53 7.32
N PRO A 21 0.06 -1.45 8.29
CA PRO A 21 -0.58 -2.64 8.81
C PRO A 21 -1.42 -3.32 7.74
N LYS A 22 -1.60 -4.64 7.87
CA LYS A 22 -2.47 -5.41 6.98
C LYS A 22 -3.88 -4.81 6.96
N GLY A 23 -4.43 -4.62 5.76
CA GLY A 23 -5.73 -3.96 5.56
C GLY A 23 -5.67 -2.44 5.56
N GLY A 24 -4.51 -1.84 5.83
CA GLY A 24 -4.29 -0.40 5.72
C GLY A 24 -4.36 0.08 4.27
N ALA A 25 -4.96 1.25 4.07
CA ALA A 25 -5.03 1.87 2.74
C ALA A 25 -3.66 2.40 2.32
N VAL A 26 -3.29 2.15 1.06
CA VAL A 26 -2.01 2.55 0.48
C VAL A 26 -2.20 3.51 -0.67
N ARG A 27 -1.26 4.45 -0.83
CA ARG A 27 -1.16 5.31 -2.01
C ARG A 27 0.02 4.87 -2.85
N VAL A 28 -0.22 4.56 -4.13
CA VAL A 28 0.86 4.27 -5.08
C VAL A 28 1.57 5.56 -5.46
N LYS A 29 2.89 5.61 -5.25
CA LYS A 29 3.72 6.75 -5.68
C LYS A 29 4.26 6.54 -7.07
N ARG A 30 4.85 5.37 -7.31
CA ARG A 30 5.53 5.04 -8.56
C ARG A 30 5.63 3.52 -8.75
N VAL A 31 5.82 3.13 -10.00
CA VAL A 31 6.15 1.76 -10.39
C VAL A 31 7.67 1.62 -10.43
N ASP A 32 8.20 0.56 -9.84
CA ASP A 32 9.60 0.17 -9.86
C ASP A 32 9.73 -1.23 -10.47
N SER A 33 9.96 -1.27 -11.79
CA SER A 33 10.00 -2.51 -12.58
C SER A 33 8.73 -3.35 -12.37
N VAL A 34 8.83 -4.50 -11.70
CA VAL A 34 7.72 -5.43 -11.40
C VAL A 34 7.06 -5.20 -10.04
N ARG A 35 7.30 -4.04 -9.40
CA ARG A 35 6.84 -3.74 -8.04
C ARG A 35 6.26 -2.33 -7.97
N LEU A 36 5.40 -2.09 -6.98
CA LEU A 36 4.90 -0.74 -6.68
C LEU A 36 5.61 -0.18 -5.45
N ILE A 37 6.02 1.08 -5.53
CA ILE A 37 6.45 1.86 -4.37
C ILE A 37 5.23 2.60 -3.85
N VAL A 38 4.88 2.33 -2.59
CA VAL A 38 3.66 2.82 -1.95
C VAL A 38 3.99 3.56 -0.67
N GLU A 39 3.12 4.47 -0.26
CA GLU A 39 3.16 5.11 1.06
C GLU A 39 1.81 4.89 1.77
N PRO A 40 1.73 5.03 3.11
CA PRO A 40 0.44 5.06 3.79
C PRO A 40 -0.44 6.13 3.17
N ALA A 41 -1.70 5.81 2.85
CA ALA A 41 -2.63 6.85 2.43
C ALA A 41 -2.82 7.82 3.61
N ARG A 42 -2.48 9.11 3.44
CA ARG A 42 -2.61 10.12 4.48
C ARG A 42 -4.05 10.11 5.02
N GLY A 43 -4.23 9.81 6.31
CA GLY A 43 -5.55 9.59 6.93
C GLY A 43 -5.98 8.12 7.06
N ALA A 44 -5.11 7.15 6.78
CA ALA A 44 -5.36 5.72 7.04
C ALA A 44 -5.25 5.33 8.53
N GLU A 45 -4.93 6.29 9.41
CA GLU A 45 -5.23 6.18 10.84
C GLU A 45 -6.75 6.30 11.03
N GLY A 46 -7.47 5.17 10.93
CA GLY A 46 -8.84 5.09 11.46
C GLY A 46 -9.98 4.72 10.50
N LYS A 47 -9.75 4.02 9.39
CA LYS A 47 -10.87 3.45 8.62
C LYS A 47 -10.64 2.00 8.23
N GLY A 48 -10.65 1.13 9.24
CA GLY A 48 -10.51 -0.32 9.08
C GLY A 48 -10.86 -1.10 10.35
N ALA A 49 -11.94 -0.75 11.04
CA ALA A 49 -12.59 -1.58 12.05
C ALA A 49 -14.05 -1.13 12.25
N ALA A 50 -14.95 -1.62 11.39
CA ALA A 50 -16.38 -1.82 11.64
C ALA A 50 -16.96 -2.66 10.49
#